data_AF-A0A7X3ID73-F1
#
_entry.id   AF-A0A7X3ID73-F1
#
_cell.length_a   1.000
_cell.length_b   1.000
_cell.length_c   1.000
_cell.angle_alpha   90.00
_cell.angle_beta   90.00
_cell.angle_gamma   90.00
#
_symmetry.space_group_name_H-M   'P 1'
#
loop_
_entity.id
_entity.type
_entity.pdbx_description
1 polymer ?
#
loop_
_entity_poly.entity_id
_entity_poly.type
_entity_poly.pdbx_seq_one_letter_code
_entity_poly.pdbx_strand_id
1 'polypeptide(L)'
;MRIAEPLKCTFEREMAVIMARMQSCCERRDRYAVFDALLDLEDRACAGGASTPTRRKIAEVRFLVGILREAVRPCPTMSLRTMLRMCGSAKGG
;
A
#
# COMPACT_ATOMS: atom_id res chain seq x y z
N MET A 1 34.88 -6.82 9.53
CA MET A 1 33.51 -7.37 9.39
C MET A 1 32.54 -6.22 9.62
N ARG A 2 31.94 -5.64 8.56
CA ARG A 2 31.00 -4.51 8.69
C ARG A 2 29.58 -5.05 8.81
N ILE A 3 28.92 -4.75 9.93
CA ILE A 3 27.52 -5.05 10.18
C ILE A 3 26.69 -4.08 9.32
N ALA A 4 26.39 -4.48 8.08
CA ALA A 4 25.58 -3.72 7.13
C ALA A 4 24.07 -4.04 7.25
N GLU A 5 23.62 -4.50 8.42
CA GLU A 5 22.26 -4.99 8.65
C GLU A 5 21.21 -3.99 9.21
N PRO A 6 21.52 -2.79 9.76
CA PRO A 6 20.46 -1.96 10.34
C PRO A 6 19.49 -1.39 9.31
N LEU A 7 19.98 -0.97 8.14
CA LEU A 7 19.21 -0.20 7.16
C LEU A 7 18.30 -1.07 6.26
N LYS A 8 18.66 -2.34 6.04
CA LYS A 8 17.88 -3.22 5.15
C LYS A 8 16.52 -3.55 5.77
N CYS A 9 16.50 -3.92 7.06
CA CYS A 9 15.28 -4.28 7.76
C CYS A 9 14.33 -3.09 7.97
N THR A 10 14.85 -1.86 8.07
CA THR A 10 14.01 -0.68 8.29
C THR A 10 13.20 -0.31 7.05
N PHE A 11 13.83 -0.26 5.87
CA PHE A 11 13.13 0.09 4.64
C PHE A 11 12.09 -0.96 4.23
N GLU A 12 12.40 -2.26 4.37
CA GLU A 12 11.44 -3.32 4.05
C GLU A 12 10.23 -3.32 5.00
N ARG A 13 10.45 -3.01 6.29
CA ARG A 13 9.37 -2.88 7.27
C ARG A 13 8.51 -1.66 7.00
N GLU A 14 9.12 -0.52 6.69
CA GLU A 14 8.41 0.71 6.36
C GLU A 14 7.58 0.55 5.08
N MET A 15 8.14 -0.10 4.05
CA MET A 15 7.42 -0.48 2.84
C MET A 15 6.21 -1.35 3.15
N ALA A 16 6.33 -2.34 4.03
CA ALA A 16 5.22 -3.20 4.43
C ALA A 16 4.09 -2.41 5.13
N VAL A 17 4.45 -1.45 5.99
CA VAL A 17 3.48 -0.55 6.65
C VAL A 17 2.75 0.32 5.62
N ILE A 18 3.48 0.89 4.65
CA ILE A 18 2.87 1.71 3.59
C ILE A 18 1.94 0.86 2.72
N MET A 19 2.33 -0.36 2.35
CA MET A 19 1.48 -1.27 1.59
C MET A 19 0.23 -1.73 2.36
N ALA A 20 0.30 -1.90 3.67
CA ALA A 20 -0.86 -2.26 4.48
C ALA A 20 -1.95 -1.17 4.41
N ARG A 21 -1.56 0.11 4.34
CA ARG A 21 -2.50 1.23 4.16
C ARG A 21 -3.26 1.12 2.83
N MET A 22 -2.60 0.65 1.76
CA MET A 22 -3.24 0.45 0.46
C MET A 22 -4.44 -0.50 0.51
N GLN A 23 -4.45 -1.46 1.46
CA GLN A 23 -5.55 -2.42 1.60
C GLN A 23 -6.81 -1.78 2.18
N SER A 24 -6.67 -0.73 2.99
CA SER A 24 -7.77 0.00 3.62
C SER A 24 -8.14 1.31 2.91
N CYS A 25 -7.39 1.73 1.88
CA CYS A 25 -7.72 2.91 1.08
C CYS A 25 -9.01 2.70 0.26
N CYS A 26 -10.08 3.39 0.64
CA CYS A 26 -11.31 3.48 -0.15
C CYS A 26 -11.30 4.70 -1.07
N GLU A 27 -10.66 5.79 -0.63
CA GLU A 27 -10.64 7.06 -1.35
C GLU A 27 -9.53 7.10 -2.40
N ARG A 28 -9.78 7.83 -3.48
CA ARG A 28 -8.73 8.12 -4.49
C ARG A 28 -7.54 8.80 -3.81
N ARG A 29 -7.79 9.85 -3.01
CA ARG A 29 -6.75 10.64 -2.33
C ARG A 29 -5.80 9.79 -1.50
N ASP A 30 -6.32 8.81 -0.74
CA ASP A 30 -5.49 7.97 0.12
C ASP A 30 -4.53 7.09 -0.69
N ARG A 31 -4.95 6.63 -1.87
CA ARG A 31 -4.10 5.82 -2.76
C ARG A 31 -2.96 6.63 -3.37
N TYR A 32 -3.19 7.91 -3.66
CA TYR A 32 -2.10 8.82 -4.05
C TYR A 32 -1.15 9.06 -2.88
N ALA A 33 -1.67 9.26 -1.66
CA ALA A 33 -0.82 9.42 -0.48
C ALA A 33 0.06 8.17 -0.20
N VAL A 34 -0.43 6.96 -0.47
CA VAL A 34 0.39 5.74 -0.41
C VAL A 34 1.48 5.75 -1.49
N PHE A 35 1.15 6.18 -2.70
CA PHE A 35 2.13 6.30 -3.78
C PHE A 35 3.22 7.32 -3.45
N ASP A 36 2.86 8.49 -2.94
CA ASP A 36 3.79 9.54 -2.55
C ASP A 36 4.71 9.06 -1.42
N ALA A 37 4.17 8.36 -0.43
CA ALA A 37 4.98 7.76 0.63
C ALA A 37 5.99 6.71 0.11
N LEU A 38 5.68 5.98 -0.95
CA LEU A 38 6.61 5.04 -1.60
C LEU A 38 7.68 5.77 -2.42
N LEU A 39 7.35 6.88 -3.07
CA LEU A 39 8.34 7.76 -3.71
C LEU A 39 9.34 8.30 -2.68
N ASP A 40 8.84 8.86 -1.59
CA ASP A 40 9.69 9.39 -0.50
C ASP A 40 10.57 8.29 0.12
N LEU A 41 10.06 7.07 0.22
CA LEU A 41 10.82 5.91 0.69
C LEU A 41 11.93 5.52 -0.29
N GLU A 42 11.65 5.54 -1.59
CA GLU A 42 12.63 5.25 -2.65
C GLU A 42 13.76 6.29 -2.65
N ASP A 43 13.43 7.58 -2.53
CA ASP A 43 14.40 8.66 -2.47
C ASP A 43 15.31 8.54 -1.25
N ARG A 44 14.73 8.28 -0.06
CA ARG A 44 15.52 8.04 1.17
C ARG A 44 16.37 6.78 1.06
N ALA A 45 15.88 5.71 0.44
CA ALA A 45 16.65 4.50 0.22
C ALA A 45 17.82 4.75 -0.75
N CYS A 46 17.62 5.57 -1.77
CA CYS A 46 18.68 5.97 -2.69
C CYS A 46 19.74 6.84 -2.00
N ALA A 47 19.31 7.89 -1.28
CA ALA A 47 20.21 8.80 -0.56
C ALA A 47 20.95 8.10 0.59
N GLY A 48 20.29 7.16 1.28
CA GLY A 48 20.86 6.39 2.39
C GLY A 48 21.75 5.22 1.97
N GLY A 49 22.01 5.03 0.66
CA GLY A 49 22.86 3.96 0.16
C GLY A 49 22.28 2.56 0.40
N ALA A 50 20.96 2.40 0.36
CA ALA A 50 20.32 1.11 0.50
C ALA A 50 20.80 0.13 -0.59
N SER A 51 20.83 -1.15 -0.25
CA SER A 51 21.29 -2.19 -1.17
C SER A 51 20.46 -2.21 -2.46
N THR A 52 21.10 -2.55 -3.59
CA THR A 52 20.43 -2.70 -4.89
C THR A 52 19.14 -3.55 -4.83
N PRO A 53 19.09 -4.72 -4.16
CA PRO A 53 17.85 -5.48 -4.08
C PRO A 53 16.75 -4.77 -3.29
N THR A 54 17.09 -4.04 -2.22
CA THR A 54 16.12 -3.23 -1.46
C THR A 54 15.52 -2.13 -2.33
N ARG A 55 16.36 -1.38 -3.06
CA ARG A 55 15.91 -0.32 -3.96
C ARG A 55 15.01 -0.86 -5.07
N ARG A 56 15.38 -1.99 -5.68
CA ARG A 56 14.55 -2.65 -6.70
C ARG A 56 13.18 -3.04 -6.14
N LYS A 57 13.13 -3.64 -4.96
CA LYS A 57 11.88 -4.05 -4.31
C LYS A 57 10.95 -2.86 -4.04
N ILE A 58 11.50 -1.73 -3.57
CA ILE A 58 10.72 -0.49 -3.37
C ILE A 58 10.16 0.03 -4.71
N ALA A 59 10.99 0.09 -5.76
CA ALA A 59 10.57 0.55 -7.07
C ALA A 59 9.48 -0.34 -7.71
N GLU A 60 9.59 -1.67 -7.56
CA GLU A 60 8.58 -2.63 -8.01
C GLU A 60 7.24 -2.41 -7.30
N VAL A 61 7.26 -2.27 -5.98
CA VAL A 61 6.05 -1.99 -5.19
C VAL A 61 5.43 -0.65 -5.59
N ARG A 62 6.24 0.40 -5.76
CA ARG A 62 5.77 1.70 -6.25
C ARG A 62 5.10 1.59 -7.61
N PHE A 63 5.70 0.85 -8.55
CA PHE A 63 5.13 0.64 -9.87
C PHE A 63 3.74 -0.01 -9.79
N LEU A 64 3.59 -1.08 -8.99
CA LEU A 64 2.30 -1.74 -8.80
C LEU A 64 1.25 -0.81 -8.15
N VAL A 65 1.64 -0.04 -7.13
CA VAL A 65 0.75 0.96 -6.52
C VAL A 65 0.37 2.07 -7.51
N GLY A 66 1.28 2.46 -8.41
CA GLY A 66 1.01 3.40 -9.49
C GLY A 66 -0.09 2.93 -10.45
N ILE A 67 -0.20 1.62 -10.68
CA ILE A 67 -1.31 1.03 -11.45
C ILE A 67 -2.59 1.06 -10.60
N LEU A 68 -2.50 0.61 -9.35
CA LEU A 68 -3.66 0.45 -8.46
C LEU A 68 -4.30 1.76 -7.99
N ARG A 69 -3.55 2.87 -7.95
CA ARG A 69 -4.08 4.19 -7.56
C ARG A 69 -5.07 4.74 -8.59
N GLU A 70 -4.85 4.45 -9.87
CA GLU A 70 -5.71 4.90 -10.97
C GLU A 70 -6.86 3.93 -11.22
N ALA A 71 -6.69 2.65 -10.87
CA ALA A 71 -7.73 1.64 -11.01
C ALA A 71 -8.94 2.00 -10.13
N VAL A 72 -10.12 2.24 -10.70
CA VAL A 72 -11.34 2.43 -9.91
C VAL A 72 -11.64 1.10 -9.20
N ARG A 73 -11.37 1.00 -7.89
CA ARG A 73 -11.92 -0.13 -7.14
C ARG A 73 -13.44 0.03 -7.15
N PRO A 74 -14.21 -0.99 -7.56
CA PRO A 74 -15.57 -1.08 -7.07
C PRO A 74 -15.48 -1.03 -5.54
N CYS A 75 -16.33 -0.20 -4.93
CA CYS A 75 -16.46 0.01 -3.49
C CYS A 75 -16.15 -1.25 -2.65
N PRO A 76 -15.69 -1.08 -1.39
CA PRO A 76 -15.36 -2.20 -0.50
C PRO A 76 -16.45 -3.25 -0.62
N THR A 77 -16.08 -4.43 -1.10
CA THR A 77 -16.98 -5.59 -1.16
C THR A 77 -17.54 -5.75 0.23
N MET A 78 -18.77 -5.26 0.44
CA MET A 78 -19.52 -5.51 1.65
C MET A 78 -19.43 -7.01 1.87
N SER A 79 -19.18 -7.45 3.10
CA SER A 79 -19.27 -8.88 3.36
C SER A 79 -20.65 -9.33 2.88
N LEU A 80 -20.73 -10.49 2.20
CA LEU A 80 -22.01 -11.05 1.75
C LEU A 80 -23.06 -11.04 2.86
N ARG A 81 -22.62 -11.27 4.10
CA ARG A 81 -23.46 -11.19 5.31
C ARG A 81 -24.04 -9.78 5.56
N THR A 82 -23.25 -8.73 5.37
CA THR A 82 -23.69 -7.34 5.51
C THR A 82 -24.68 -6.97 4.41
N MET A 83 -24.41 -7.39 3.17
CA MET A 83 -25.31 -7.21 2.03
C MET A 83 -26.66 -7.90 2.25
N LEU A 84 -26.64 -9.17 2.70
CA LEU A 84 -27.84 -9.95 2.97
C LEU A 84 -28.70 -9.35 4.10
N ARG A 85 -28.09 -8.78 5.14
CA ARG A 85 -28.83 -8.10 6.22
C ARG A 85 -29.53 -6.82 5.74
N MET A 86 -28.92 -6.06 4.84
CA MET A 86 -29.54 -4.86 4.26
C MET A 86 -30.69 -5.23 3.31
N CYS A 87 -30.51 -6.24 2.46
CA CYS A 87 -31.58 -6.72 1.57
C CYS A 87 -32.75 -7.38 2.32
N GLY A 88 -32.47 -8.02 3.47
CA GLY A 88 -33.51 -8.62 4.31
C GLY A 88 -34.40 -7.59 5.04
N SER A 89 -33.95 -6.34 5.20
CA SER A 89 -34.75 -5.27 5.82
C SER A 89 -35.64 -4.52 4.82
N ALA A 90 -35.51 -4.76 3.52
CA ALA A 90 -36.34 -4.15 2.47
C ALA A 90 -37.69 -4.86 2.26
N LYS A 91 -38.05 -5.85 3.09
CA LYS A 91 -39.38 -6.46 3.15
C LYS A 91 -40.00 -6.22 4.53
N GLY A 92 -40.58 -5.05 4.69
CA GLY A 92 -41.25 -4.65 5.93
C GLY A 92 -41.75 -3.21 5.84
N GLY A 93 -42.60 -2.93 4.84
CA GLY A 93 -43.31 -1.67 4.64
C GLY A 93 -44.51 -1.92 3.76
#